data_AF-A0A958G7A6-F1
#
_entry.id   AF-A0A958G7A6-F1
#
_cell.length_a   1.000
_cell.length_b   1.000
_cell.length_c   1.000
_cell.angle_alpha   90.00
_cell.angle_beta   90.00
_cell.angle_gamma   90.00
#
_symmetry.space_group_name_H-M   'P 1'
#
loop_
_entity.id
_entity.type
_entity.pdbx_description
1 polymer ?
#
loop_
_entity_poly.entity_id
_entity_poly.type
_entity_poly.pdbx_seq_one_letter_code
_entity_poly.pdbx_strand_id
1 'polypeptide(L)'
;PVLLTEFKIFNRAVEIGGKDKLLTKHISETGAITLAYWQTVFSIGYVALNYVSPEKNQYAYRLEGFESDWNYVGGERTATYTNLDPGDYVFHVKASNNDGLWNQAGTALSITVNPPFWKTWWAYLLMTLVALTAALLVINYFISRQRLENALKIEHLELEKMYELDRIKTQFFSNISHEFYAPLTLILGPLERLISSHKHNHKIQESLKLIYRSAKRLQRMTNQLKNFQKMESGDVQLRLARGDIMLFIRDIV
;
A
#
# COMPACT_ATOMS: atom_id res chain seq x y z
N PRO A 1 -38.28 17.65 -54.04
CA PRO A 1 -37.78 16.88 -52.87
C PRO A 1 -36.34 17.33 -52.56
N VAL A 2 -35.93 17.26 -51.30
CA VAL A 2 -34.53 17.47 -50.90
C VAL A 2 -33.88 16.10 -50.80
N LEU A 3 -32.62 15.97 -51.21
CA LEU A 3 -31.83 14.77 -51.05
C LEU A 3 -30.57 15.10 -50.28
N LEU A 4 -30.19 14.20 -49.37
CA LEU A 4 -28.89 14.24 -48.73
C LEU A 4 -27.86 13.69 -49.72
N THR A 5 -26.77 14.44 -49.92
CA THR A 5 -25.76 14.16 -50.95
C THR A 5 -24.45 13.69 -50.35
N GLU A 6 -24.08 14.20 -49.19
CA GLU A 6 -22.77 13.94 -48.61
C GLU A 6 -22.84 13.93 -47.07
N PHE A 7 -22.03 13.09 -46.45
CA PHE A 7 -21.80 13.10 -45.01
C PHE A 7 -20.29 13.17 -44.76
N LYS A 8 -19.86 14.15 -43.97
CA LYS A 8 -18.44 14.36 -43.63
C LYS A 8 -18.22 14.25 -42.14
N ILE A 9 -17.08 13.72 -41.75
CA ILE A 9 -16.54 13.81 -40.40
C ILE A 9 -15.17 14.47 -40.49
N PHE A 10 -14.90 15.46 -39.65
CA PHE A 10 -13.67 16.27 -39.69
C PHE A 10 -13.30 16.76 -41.11
N ASN A 11 -14.32 17.24 -41.84
CA ASN A 11 -14.21 17.71 -43.23
C ASN A 11 -13.72 16.64 -44.25
N ARG A 12 -13.85 15.36 -43.92
CA ARG A 12 -13.58 14.23 -44.83
C ARG A 12 -14.85 13.46 -45.11
N ALA A 13 -15.14 13.20 -46.38
CA ALA A 13 -16.30 12.41 -46.79
C ALA A 13 -16.22 10.99 -46.20
N VAL A 14 -17.34 10.51 -45.67
CA VAL A 14 -17.45 9.16 -45.11
C VAL A 14 -17.72 8.16 -46.23
N GLU A 15 -16.86 7.15 -46.34
CA GLU A 15 -17.00 6.09 -47.33
C GLU A 15 -18.07 5.06 -46.93
N ILE A 16 -18.82 4.57 -47.92
CA ILE A 16 -19.79 3.48 -47.75
C ILE A 16 -19.03 2.18 -47.47
N GLY A 17 -19.35 1.52 -46.36
CA GLY A 17 -18.64 0.31 -45.93
C GLY A 17 -17.24 0.57 -45.37
N GLY A 18 -16.90 1.83 -45.07
CA GLY A 18 -15.62 2.19 -44.47
C GLY A 18 -15.39 1.58 -43.08
N LYS A 19 -14.18 1.76 -42.53
CA LYS A 19 -13.76 1.17 -41.24
C LYS A 19 -14.71 1.49 -40.08
N ASP A 20 -15.26 2.70 -40.06
CA ASP A 20 -16.16 3.17 -39.01
C ASP A 20 -17.60 2.68 -39.19
N LYS A 21 -17.92 2.03 -40.33
CA LYS A 21 -19.24 1.46 -40.67
C LYS A 21 -20.44 2.40 -40.49
N LEU A 22 -20.20 3.70 -40.54
CA LEU A 22 -21.21 4.74 -40.35
C LEU A 22 -22.25 4.75 -41.48
N LEU A 23 -21.83 4.44 -42.71
CA LEU A 23 -22.69 4.33 -43.88
C LEU A 23 -22.58 2.92 -44.45
N THR A 24 -23.71 2.21 -44.51
CA THR A 24 -23.83 0.91 -45.20
C THR A 24 -24.43 1.04 -46.60
N LYS A 25 -25.13 2.16 -46.85
CA LYS A 25 -25.69 2.59 -48.13
C LYS A 25 -25.36 4.06 -48.35
N HIS A 26 -25.76 4.60 -49.50
CA HIS A 26 -25.64 6.03 -49.75
C HIS A 26 -26.45 6.84 -48.71
N ILE A 27 -25.98 8.05 -48.37
CA ILE A 27 -26.60 8.89 -47.33
C ILE A 27 -28.08 9.21 -47.63
N SER A 28 -28.46 9.31 -48.91
CA SER A 28 -29.84 9.52 -49.34
C SER A 28 -30.80 8.37 -48.97
N GLU A 29 -30.28 7.16 -48.76
CA GLU A 29 -31.03 5.97 -48.36
C GLU A 29 -30.80 5.57 -46.89
N THR A 30 -30.01 6.36 -46.17
CA THR A 30 -29.66 6.09 -44.78
C THR A 30 -30.63 6.80 -43.86
N GLY A 31 -31.34 6.05 -43.02
CA GLY A 31 -32.28 6.62 -42.05
C GLY A 31 -31.66 7.03 -40.72
N ALA A 32 -30.56 6.39 -40.32
CA ALA A 32 -29.91 6.63 -39.04
C ALA A 32 -28.39 6.49 -39.11
N ILE A 33 -27.66 7.33 -38.38
CA ILE A 33 -26.21 7.28 -38.20
C ILE A 33 -25.90 7.31 -36.72
N THR A 34 -24.99 6.44 -36.28
CA THR A 34 -24.51 6.43 -34.90
C THR A 34 -23.07 6.91 -34.86
N LEU A 35 -22.85 8.06 -34.24
CA LEU A 35 -21.54 8.67 -34.06
C LEU A 35 -20.88 8.17 -32.77
N ALA A 36 -19.58 7.91 -32.85
CA ALA A 36 -18.76 7.66 -31.68
C ALA A 36 -18.47 8.97 -30.93
N TYR A 37 -18.25 8.90 -29.62
CA TYR A 37 -18.02 10.09 -28.78
C TYR A 37 -16.87 11.00 -29.27
N TRP A 38 -15.89 10.44 -29.99
CA TRP A 38 -14.72 11.16 -30.50
C TRP A 38 -14.97 11.85 -31.84
N GLN A 39 -16.08 11.56 -32.53
CA GLN A 39 -16.45 12.14 -33.84
C GLN A 39 -17.18 13.46 -33.62
N THR A 40 -16.47 14.45 -33.07
CA THR A 40 -17.05 15.69 -32.57
C THR A 40 -17.46 16.69 -33.65
N VAL A 41 -17.05 16.52 -34.90
CA VAL A 41 -17.38 17.44 -36.00
C VAL A 41 -17.92 16.64 -37.17
N PHE A 42 -19.15 16.93 -37.58
CA PHE A 42 -19.74 16.36 -38.79
C PHE A 42 -20.45 17.41 -39.63
N SER A 43 -20.55 17.15 -40.93
CA SER A 43 -21.27 18.00 -41.88
C SER A 43 -22.18 17.16 -42.77
N ILE A 44 -23.37 17.69 -43.07
CA ILE A 44 -24.36 17.06 -43.94
C ILE A 44 -24.56 17.95 -45.16
N GLY A 45 -24.29 17.42 -46.33
CA GLY A 45 -24.58 18.03 -47.63
C GLY A 45 -25.97 17.67 -48.12
N TYR A 46 -26.68 18.64 -48.68
CA TYR A 46 -28.03 18.45 -49.21
C TYR A 46 -28.28 19.27 -50.48
N VAL A 47 -29.22 18.79 -51.31
CA VAL A 47 -29.60 19.46 -52.55
C VAL A 47 -31.10 19.29 -52.84
N ALA A 48 -31.74 20.35 -53.32
CA ALA A 48 -33.09 20.26 -53.86
C ALA A 48 -33.06 19.78 -55.32
N LEU A 49 -33.90 18.81 -55.66
CA LEU A 49 -34.13 18.37 -57.05
C LEU A 49 -35.00 19.39 -57.79
N ASN A 50 -34.43 20.57 -58.12
CA ASN A 50 -35.05 21.58 -58.98
C ASN A 50 -34.02 22.05 -60.02
N TYR A 51 -34.26 21.69 -61.28
CA TYR A 51 -33.35 21.93 -62.41
C TYR A 51 -33.59 23.25 -63.15
N VAL A 52 -34.68 23.97 -62.84
CA VAL A 52 -35.09 25.17 -63.61
C VAL A 52 -34.22 26.39 -63.25
N SER A 53 -33.94 26.60 -61.97
CA SER A 53 -32.96 27.62 -61.53
C SER A 53 -32.34 27.21 -60.18
N PRO A 54 -31.38 26.27 -60.17
CA PRO A 54 -30.86 25.67 -58.93
C PRO A 54 -30.19 26.65 -57.96
N GLU A 55 -29.78 27.82 -58.45
CA GLU A 55 -29.14 28.88 -57.65
C GLU A 55 -30.15 29.77 -56.90
N LYS A 56 -31.43 29.70 -57.26
CA LYS A 56 -32.50 30.46 -56.60
C LYS A 56 -33.21 29.67 -55.50
N ASN A 57 -32.89 28.39 -55.32
CA ASN A 57 -33.45 27.60 -54.25
C ASN A 57 -32.94 28.11 -52.90
N GLN A 58 -33.83 28.22 -51.91
CA GLN A 58 -33.42 28.50 -50.54
C GLN A 58 -33.56 27.25 -49.69
N TYR A 59 -32.69 27.10 -48.69
CA TYR A 59 -32.66 25.98 -47.78
C TYR A 59 -32.91 26.44 -46.35
N ALA A 60 -33.54 25.56 -45.58
CA ALA A 60 -33.62 25.69 -44.14
C ALA A 60 -33.43 24.34 -43.50
N TYR A 61 -32.67 24.31 -42.40
CA TYR A 61 -32.43 23.09 -41.64
C TYR A 61 -32.58 23.34 -40.14
N ARG A 62 -32.77 22.26 -39.39
CA ARG A 62 -32.71 22.27 -37.93
C ARG A 62 -32.25 20.91 -37.42
N LEU A 63 -31.54 20.89 -36.30
CA LEU A 63 -31.25 19.67 -35.56
C LEU A 63 -32.15 19.59 -34.33
N GLU A 64 -33.21 18.79 -34.44
CA GLU A 64 -34.10 18.52 -33.31
C GLU A 64 -33.32 17.83 -32.20
N GLY A 65 -33.47 18.33 -30.97
CA GLY A 65 -32.65 17.95 -29.80
C GLY A 65 -31.49 18.92 -29.51
N PHE A 66 -31.13 19.81 -30.44
CA PHE A 66 -30.13 20.86 -30.25
C PHE A 66 -30.70 22.26 -30.51
N GLU A 67 -31.53 22.41 -31.55
CA GLU A 67 -32.13 23.68 -31.98
C GLU A 67 -33.66 23.62 -31.89
N SER A 68 -34.28 24.73 -31.46
CA SER A 68 -35.75 24.85 -31.39
C SER A 68 -36.36 25.36 -32.70
N ASP A 69 -35.65 26.27 -33.39
CA ASP A 69 -36.13 26.96 -34.59
C ASP A 69 -35.40 26.51 -35.86
N TRP A 70 -35.97 26.84 -37.03
CA TRP A 70 -35.35 26.59 -38.32
C TRP A 70 -34.27 27.63 -38.64
N ASN A 71 -33.09 27.17 -39.05
CA ASN A 71 -32.06 28.02 -39.63
C ASN A 71 -32.33 28.22 -41.11
N TYR A 72 -32.64 29.44 -41.53
CA TYR A 72 -32.82 29.81 -42.94
C TYR A 72 -31.48 30.28 -43.51
N VAL A 73 -30.88 29.48 -44.39
CA VAL A 73 -29.47 29.64 -44.82
C VAL A 73 -29.32 30.03 -46.28
N GLY A 74 -30.42 30.45 -46.93
CA GLY A 74 -30.39 30.87 -48.33
C GLY A 74 -29.88 29.74 -49.24
N GLY A 75 -28.85 30.01 -50.03
CA GLY A 75 -28.29 29.04 -50.98
C GLY A 75 -27.27 28.04 -50.40
N GLU A 76 -26.96 28.11 -49.10
CA GLU A 76 -26.01 27.19 -48.47
C GLU A 76 -26.52 25.75 -48.49
N ARG A 77 -25.64 24.81 -48.85
CA ARG A 77 -25.97 23.39 -49.10
C ARG A 77 -25.34 22.43 -48.10
N THR A 78 -24.73 22.96 -47.04
CA THR A 78 -24.02 22.18 -46.03
C THR A 78 -24.41 22.68 -44.65
N ALA A 79 -24.78 21.77 -43.75
CA ALA A 79 -24.91 22.08 -42.33
C ALA A 79 -23.76 21.42 -41.58
N THR A 80 -23.07 22.16 -40.72
CA THR A 80 -21.95 21.65 -39.92
C THR A 80 -22.28 21.77 -38.44
N TYR A 81 -22.12 20.68 -37.70
CA TYR A 81 -22.32 20.63 -36.25
C TYR A 81 -21.03 20.21 -35.55
N THR A 82 -20.80 20.81 -34.39
CA THR A 82 -19.60 20.58 -33.59
C THR A 82 -19.95 20.33 -32.12
N ASN A 83 -19.28 19.35 -31.51
CA ASN A 83 -19.28 19.08 -30.08
C ASN A 83 -20.69 18.92 -29.47
N LEU A 84 -21.55 18.15 -30.16
CA LEU A 84 -22.85 17.77 -29.61
C LEU A 84 -22.66 16.86 -28.39
N ASP A 85 -23.51 17.05 -27.39
CA ASP A 85 -23.58 16.16 -26.23
C ASP A 85 -24.07 14.76 -26.64
N PRO A 86 -23.78 13.72 -25.84
CA PRO A 86 -24.34 12.39 -26.08
C PRO A 86 -25.88 12.40 -26.01
N GLY A 87 -26.52 11.87 -27.04
CA GLY A 87 -27.97 11.89 -27.15
C GLY A 87 -28.47 11.50 -28.54
N ASP A 88 -29.79 11.52 -28.70
CA ASP A 88 -30.47 11.26 -29.96
C ASP A 88 -30.96 12.57 -30.58
N TYR A 89 -30.61 12.78 -31.84
CA TYR A 89 -30.92 13.97 -32.62
C TYR A 89 -31.61 13.60 -33.92
N VAL A 90 -32.40 14.53 -34.47
CA VAL A 90 -33.00 14.38 -35.81
C VAL A 90 -32.69 15.60 -36.65
N PHE A 91 -31.87 15.42 -37.68
CA PHE A 91 -31.58 16.47 -38.63
C PHE A 91 -32.74 16.58 -39.62
N HIS A 92 -33.34 17.75 -39.72
CA HIS A 92 -34.39 18.06 -40.68
C HIS A 92 -33.89 19.09 -41.68
N VAL A 93 -34.20 18.90 -42.97
CA VAL A 93 -33.92 19.88 -44.02
C VAL A 93 -35.13 20.03 -44.94
N LYS A 94 -35.42 21.28 -45.31
CA LYS A 94 -36.43 21.66 -46.30
C LYS A 94 -35.83 22.66 -47.28
N ALA A 95 -36.43 22.76 -48.46
CA ALA A 95 -36.05 23.73 -49.48
C ALA A 95 -37.27 24.42 -50.06
N SER A 96 -37.09 25.64 -50.52
CA SER A 96 -38.04 26.38 -51.34
C SER A 96 -37.66 26.33 -52.82
N ASN A 97 -38.67 26.40 -53.69
CA ASN A 97 -38.49 26.60 -55.12
C ASN A 97 -38.28 28.10 -55.46
N ASN A 98 -38.17 28.41 -56.75
CA ASN A 98 -37.99 29.78 -57.26
C ASN A 98 -39.12 30.75 -56.88
N ASP A 99 -40.31 30.24 -56.55
CA ASP A 99 -41.50 31.01 -56.18
C ASP A 99 -41.61 31.20 -54.65
N GLY A 100 -40.59 30.79 -53.89
CA GLY A 100 -40.58 30.88 -52.43
C GLY A 100 -41.48 29.84 -51.72
N LEU A 101 -42.02 28.86 -52.45
CA LEU A 101 -42.85 27.81 -51.88
C LEU A 101 -41.97 26.72 -51.24
N TRP A 102 -42.10 26.57 -49.92
CA TRP A 102 -41.36 25.60 -49.13
C TRP A 102 -41.98 24.21 -49.18
N ASN A 103 -41.14 23.19 -49.42
CA ASN A 103 -41.57 21.80 -49.28
C ASN A 103 -41.67 21.42 -47.79
N GLN A 104 -42.89 21.26 -47.29
CA GLN A 104 -43.15 20.90 -45.88
C GLN A 104 -42.83 19.44 -45.55
N ALA A 105 -42.75 18.55 -46.55
CA ALA A 105 -42.41 17.14 -46.30
C ALA A 105 -40.93 16.96 -45.91
N GLY A 106 -40.05 17.87 -46.37
CA GLY A 106 -38.63 17.88 -46.01
C GLY A 106 -37.89 16.56 -46.23
N THR A 107 -36.76 16.40 -45.54
CA THR A 107 -36.00 15.16 -45.41
C THR A 107 -35.42 15.13 -44.00
N ALA A 108 -35.45 13.95 -43.37
CA ALA A 108 -34.99 13.77 -42.00
C ALA A 108 -33.92 12.66 -41.92
N LEU A 109 -32.96 12.82 -41.02
CA LEU A 109 -31.90 11.86 -40.71
C LEU A 109 -31.73 11.75 -39.20
N SER A 110 -31.86 10.55 -38.64
CA SER A 110 -31.59 10.31 -37.21
C SER A 110 -30.09 10.21 -36.94
N ILE A 111 -29.61 10.88 -35.90
CA ILE A 111 -28.20 10.93 -35.51
C ILE A 111 -28.12 10.63 -34.02
N THR A 112 -27.47 9.54 -33.65
CA THR A 112 -27.23 9.16 -32.24
C THR A 112 -25.77 9.37 -31.91
N VAL A 113 -25.46 10.16 -30.88
CA VAL A 113 -24.09 10.39 -30.39
C VAL A 113 -23.87 9.53 -29.14
N ASN A 114 -22.99 8.53 -29.23
CA ASN A 114 -22.72 7.63 -28.11
C ASN A 114 -21.94 8.32 -26.98
N PRO A 115 -22.26 8.06 -25.71
CA PRO A 115 -21.49 8.59 -24.59
C PRO A 115 -20.09 7.96 -24.52
N PRO A 116 -19.09 8.67 -23.98
CA PRO A 116 -17.76 8.12 -23.77
C PRO A 116 -17.80 6.98 -22.74
N PHE A 117 -17.00 5.94 -22.99
CA PHE A 117 -17.02 4.71 -22.17
C PHE A 117 -16.70 4.95 -20.69
N TRP A 118 -15.90 5.96 -20.35
CA TRP A 118 -15.56 6.29 -18.96
C TRP A 118 -16.68 7.01 -18.18
N LYS A 119 -17.73 7.50 -18.86
CA LYS A 119 -18.92 8.08 -18.22
C LYS A 119 -20.04 7.06 -18.00
N THR A 120 -19.76 5.77 -18.21
CA THR A 120 -20.73 4.70 -17.95
C THR A 120 -20.79 4.34 -16.47
N TRP A 121 -21.94 3.88 -15.99
CA TRP A 121 -22.14 3.51 -14.58
C TRP A 121 -21.17 2.40 -14.10
N TRP A 122 -20.84 1.44 -14.97
CA TRP A 122 -19.89 0.37 -14.65
C TRP A 122 -18.45 0.88 -14.57
N ALA A 123 -18.08 1.92 -15.33
CA ALA A 123 -16.76 2.54 -15.22
C ALA A 123 -16.58 3.22 -13.86
N TYR A 124 -17.61 3.91 -13.36
CA TYR A 124 -17.61 4.46 -12.01
C TYR A 124 -17.46 3.36 -10.94
N LEU A 125 -18.17 2.24 -11.08
CA LEU A 125 -18.05 1.09 -10.17
C LEU A 125 -16.61 0.53 -10.16
N LEU A 126 -16.00 0.38 -11.33
CA LEU A 126 -14.63 -0.12 -11.43
C LEU A 126 -13.63 0.87 -10.82
N MET A 127 -13.79 2.17 -11.04
CA MET A 127 -12.93 3.20 -10.42
C MET A 127 -13.07 3.22 -8.90
N THR A 128 -14.28 3.10 -8.34
CA THR A 128 -14.48 3.05 -6.89
C THR A 128 -13.88 1.78 -6.28
N LEU A 129 -13.99 0.64 -6.96
CA LEU A 129 -13.35 -0.61 -6.53
C LEU A 129 -11.82 -0.51 -6.52
N VAL A 130 -11.23 0.07 -7.56
CA VAL A 130 -9.77 0.32 -7.63
C VAL A 130 -9.33 1.28 -6.52
N ALA A 131 -10.10 2.33 -6.25
CA ALA A 131 -9.80 3.27 -5.17
C ALA A 131 -9.87 2.60 -3.79
N LEU A 132 -10.90 1.78 -3.53
CA LEU A 132 -11.07 1.04 -2.28
C LEU A 132 -9.94 0.02 -2.06
N THR A 133 -9.59 -0.75 -3.09
CA THR A 133 -8.49 -1.72 -3.01
C THR A 133 -7.15 -1.04 -2.76
N ALA A 134 -6.86 0.07 -3.44
CA ALA A 134 -5.66 0.86 -3.19
C ALA A 134 -5.63 1.40 -1.75
N ALA A 135 -6.74 1.93 -1.24
CA ALA A 135 -6.84 2.42 0.14
C ALA A 135 -6.59 1.30 1.17
N LEU A 136 -7.19 0.12 0.97
CA LEU A 136 -6.98 -1.04 1.84
C LEU A 136 -5.51 -1.52 1.82
N LEU A 137 -4.86 -1.53 0.66
CA LEU A 137 -3.44 -1.88 0.54
C LEU A 137 -2.56 -0.89 1.32
N VAL A 138 -2.81 0.42 1.19
CA VAL A 138 -2.08 1.45 1.92
C VAL A 138 -2.27 1.29 3.43
N ILE A 139 -3.51 1.11 3.90
CA ILE A 139 -3.80 0.90 5.33
C ILE A 139 -3.08 -0.36 5.85
N ASN A 140 -3.17 -1.47 5.13
CA ASN A 140 -2.52 -2.73 5.51
C ASN A 140 -1.00 -2.61 5.54
N TYR A 141 -0.41 -1.84 4.62
CA TYR A 141 1.02 -1.57 4.60
C TYR A 141 1.46 -0.79 5.85
N PHE A 142 0.75 0.29 6.20
CA PHE A 142 1.06 1.08 7.40
C PHE A 142 0.87 0.27 8.69
N ILE A 143 -0.21 -0.51 8.80
CA ILE A 143 -0.44 -1.38 9.98
C ILE A 143 0.65 -2.44 10.11
N SER A 144 1.02 -3.10 9.01
CA SER A 144 2.07 -4.12 9.02
C SER A 144 3.42 -3.55 9.44
N ARG A 145 3.74 -2.35 8.95
CA ARG A 145 4.99 -1.67 9.31
C ARG A 145 5.02 -1.27 10.79
N GLN A 146 3.92 -0.73 11.32
CA GLN A 146 3.83 -0.41 12.76
C GLN A 146 3.95 -1.65 13.64
N ARG A 147 3.34 -2.78 13.23
CA ARG A 147 3.46 -4.04 13.97
C ARG A 147 4.90 -4.54 14.02
N LEU A 148 5.63 -4.42 12.92
CA LEU A 148 7.05 -4.81 12.86
C LEU A 148 7.91 -3.95 13.77
N GLU A 149 7.76 -2.62 13.72
CA GLU A 149 8.51 -1.70 14.59
C GLU A 149 8.21 -1.95 16.08
N ASN A 150 6.93 -2.18 16.42
CA ASN A 150 6.55 -2.52 17.78
C ASN A 150 7.12 -3.87 18.24
N ALA A 151 7.13 -4.89 17.38
CA ALA A 151 7.71 -6.19 17.70
C ALA A 151 9.21 -6.07 17.99
N LEU A 152 9.95 -5.35 17.15
CA LEU A 152 11.39 -5.09 17.36
C LEU A 152 11.65 -4.32 18.66
N LYS A 153 10.79 -3.34 18.98
CA LYS A 153 10.90 -2.58 20.22
C LYS A 153 10.66 -3.45 21.46
N ILE A 154 9.66 -4.33 21.41
CA ILE A 154 9.37 -5.26 22.51
C ILE A 154 10.55 -6.23 22.69
N GLU A 155 11.07 -6.80 21.60
CA GLU A 155 12.24 -7.69 21.65
C GLU A 155 13.47 -7.00 22.27
N HIS A 156 13.73 -5.74 21.91
CA HIS A 156 14.83 -4.99 22.49
C HIS A 156 14.65 -4.75 24.00
N LEU A 157 13.43 -4.41 24.44
CA LEU A 157 13.11 -4.23 25.85
C LEU A 157 13.21 -5.54 26.65
N GLU A 158 12.86 -6.67 26.04
CA GLU A 158 13.01 -8.00 26.66
C GLU A 158 14.48 -8.35 26.86
N LEU A 159 15.33 -8.11 25.85
CA LEU A 159 16.77 -8.30 25.94
C LEU A 159 17.39 -7.42 27.04
N GLU A 160 17.03 -6.14 27.09
CA GLU A 160 17.52 -5.21 28.11
C GLU A 160 17.13 -5.69 29.52
N LYS A 161 15.88 -6.10 29.72
CA LYS A 161 15.44 -6.72 30.98
C LYS A 161 16.18 -8.00 31.33
N MET A 162 16.46 -8.85 30.34
CA MET A 162 17.23 -10.07 30.58
C MET A 162 18.65 -9.74 31.07
N TYR A 163 19.32 -8.76 30.45
CA TYR A 163 20.63 -8.28 30.90
C TYR A 163 20.57 -7.67 32.31
N GLU A 164 19.54 -6.89 32.60
CA GLU A 164 19.35 -6.30 33.94
C GLU A 164 19.17 -7.38 35.01
N LEU A 165 18.33 -8.38 34.75
CA LEU A 165 18.12 -9.52 35.64
C LEU A 165 19.41 -10.31 35.88
N ASP A 166 20.18 -10.57 34.83
CA ASP A 166 21.45 -11.29 34.94
C ASP A 166 22.48 -10.50 35.77
N ARG A 167 22.54 -9.18 35.56
CA ARG A 167 23.39 -8.28 36.36
C ARG A 167 22.98 -8.27 37.83
N ILE A 168 21.69 -8.13 38.13
CA ILE A 168 21.16 -8.15 39.50
C ILE A 168 21.46 -9.50 40.17
N LYS A 169 21.24 -10.61 39.46
CA LYS A 169 21.55 -11.96 39.93
C LYS A 169 23.02 -12.10 40.31
N THR A 170 23.92 -11.69 39.41
CA THR A 170 25.38 -11.72 39.63
C THR A 170 25.77 -10.88 40.84
N GLN A 171 25.23 -9.65 40.95
CA GLN A 171 25.51 -8.76 42.07
C GLN A 171 25.00 -9.32 43.41
N PHE A 172 23.80 -9.90 43.43
CA PHE A 172 23.20 -10.54 44.60
C PHE A 172 24.09 -11.67 45.14
N PHE A 173 24.53 -12.60 44.28
CA PHE A 173 25.39 -13.71 44.68
C PHE A 173 26.79 -13.25 45.13
N SER A 174 27.35 -12.24 44.47
CA SER A 174 28.62 -11.64 44.87
C SER A 174 28.54 -11.02 46.27
N ASN A 175 27.50 -10.22 46.52
CA ASN A 175 27.26 -9.58 47.81
C ASN A 175 27.08 -10.61 48.92
N ILE A 176 26.21 -11.62 48.73
CA ILE A 176 25.99 -12.70 49.71
C ILE A 176 27.30 -13.45 50.03
N SER A 177 28.10 -13.75 49.01
CA SER A 177 29.36 -14.45 49.21
C SER A 177 30.32 -13.63 50.07
N HIS A 178 30.39 -12.32 49.83
CA HIS A 178 31.21 -11.41 50.63
C HIS A 178 30.68 -11.27 52.07
N GLU A 179 29.36 -11.12 52.25
CA GLU A 179 28.72 -10.96 53.55
C GLU A 179 28.85 -12.20 54.44
N PHE A 180 28.90 -13.40 53.89
CA PHE A 180 29.15 -14.61 54.68
C PHE A 180 30.64 -14.84 55.00
N TYR A 181 31.56 -14.39 54.14
CA TYR A 181 32.99 -14.62 54.33
C TYR A 181 33.55 -13.91 55.58
N ALA A 182 33.18 -12.64 55.79
CA ALA A 182 33.66 -11.84 56.90
C ALA A 182 33.29 -12.41 58.29
N PRO A 183 32.00 -12.67 58.61
CA PRO A 183 31.62 -13.20 59.92
C PRO A 183 32.15 -14.62 60.17
N LEU A 184 32.24 -15.47 59.15
CA LEU A 184 32.85 -16.80 59.30
C LEU A 184 34.33 -16.69 59.70
N THR A 185 35.07 -15.77 59.08
CA THR A 185 36.48 -15.52 59.41
C THR A 185 36.62 -14.98 60.84
N LEU A 186 35.71 -14.09 61.26
CA LEU A 186 35.69 -13.54 62.62
C LEU A 186 35.34 -14.58 63.69
N ILE A 187 34.54 -15.59 63.39
CA ILE A 187 34.17 -16.67 64.31
C ILE A 187 35.27 -17.74 64.40
N LEU A 188 35.95 -18.05 63.29
CA LEU A 188 36.99 -19.08 63.23
C LEU A 188 38.19 -18.78 64.13
N GLY A 189 38.67 -17.53 64.18
CA GLY A 189 39.83 -17.15 65.00
C GLY A 189 39.64 -17.37 66.52
N PRO A 190 38.54 -16.89 67.14
CA PRO A 190 38.18 -17.25 68.51
C PRO A 190 37.98 -18.76 68.73
N LEU A 191 37.38 -19.46 67.75
CA LEU A 191 37.20 -20.92 67.85
C LEU A 191 38.51 -21.68 67.89
N GLU A 192 39.51 -21.30 67.09
CA GLU A 192 40.86 -21.87 67.12
C GLU A 192 41.53 -21.67 68.48
N ARG A 193 41.35 -20.48 69.07
CA ARG A 193 41.84 -20.17 70.43
C ARG A 193 41.17 -21.03 71.49
N LEU A 194 39.84 -21.21 71.43
CA LEU A 194 39.09 -22.05 72.37
C LEU A 194 39.46 -23.54 72.27
N ILE A 195 39.64 -24.06 71.06
CA ILE A 195 40.12 -25.42 70.81
C ILE A 195 41.51 -25.62 71.41
N SER A 196 42.37 -24.59 71.32
CA SER A 196 43.75 -24.64 71.81
C SER A 196 43.85 -24.50 73.33
N SER A 197 42.93 -23.79 73.99
CA SER A 197 42.93 -23.54 75.44
C SER A 197 42.23 -24.62 76.27
N HIS A 198 41.28 -25.37 75.71
CA HIS A 198 40.50 -26.39 76.43
C HIS A 198 40.94 -27.84 76.13
N LYS A 199 42.24 -28.08 75.95
CA LYS A 199 42.79 -29.40 75.54
C LYS A 199 42.46 -30.56 76.50
N HIS A 200 42.16 -30.28 77.76
CA HIS A 200 41.95 -31.30 78.80
C HIS A 200 40.48 -31.66 79.07
N ASN A 201 39.51 -30.97 78.45
CA ASN A 201 38.10 -31.32 78.55
C ASN A 201 37.62 -31.99 77.26
N HIS A 202 37.64 -33.33 77.24
CA HIS A 202 37.38 -34.13 76.05
C HIS A 202 36.00 -33.81 75.41
N LYS A 203 34.96 -33.59 76.22
CA LYS A 203 33.58 -33.33 75.76
C LYS A 203 33.40 -31.93 75.14
N ILE A 204 34.05 -30.91 75.72
CA ILE A 204 34.06 -29.54 75.17
C ILE A 204 34.90 -29.48 73.89
N GLN A 205 36.06 -30.14 73.89
CA GLN A 205 36.97 -30.14 72.75
C GLN A 205 36.33 -30.80 71.52
N GLU A 206 35.59 -31.89 71.70
CA GLU A 206 34.89 -32.58 70.62
C GLU A 206 33.80 -31.69 69.99
N SER A 207 32.98 -31.03 70.82
CA SER A 207 31.98 -30.06 70.38
C SER A 207 32.60 -28.87 69.62
N LEU A 208 33.68 -28.28 70.14
CA LEU A 208 34.38 -27.18 69.48
C LEU A 208 34.99 -27.60 68.14
N LYS A 209 35.57 -28.80 68.05
CA LYS A 209 36.09 -29.37 66.79
C LYS A 209 34.98 -29.61 65.76
N LEU A 210 33.77 -29.96 66.18
CA LEU A 210 32.62 -30.09 65.29
C LEU A 210 32.18 -28.73 64.75
N ILE A 211 32.01 -27.73 65.62
CA ILE A 211 31.64 -26.36 65.22
C ILE A 211 32.70 -25.77 64.26
N TYR A 212 33.99 -25.96 64.56
CA TYR A 212 35.08 -25.51 63.68
C TYR A 212 35.04 -26.19 62.31
N ARG A 213 34.86 -27.52 62.26
CA ARG A 213 34.74 -28.24 60.99
C ARG A 213 33.55 -27.76 60.17
N SER A 214 32.41 -27.50 60.80
CA SER A 214 31.21 -26.95 60.15
C SER A 214 31.44 -25.53 59.62
N ALA A 215 32.01 -24.62 60.43
CA ALA A 215 32.33 -23.26 60.02
C ALA A 215 33.36 -23.23 58.87
N LYS A 216 34.39 -24.07 58.93
CA LYS A 216 35.41 -24.22 57.87
C LYS A 216 34.85 -24.84 56.59
N ARG A 217 33.84 -25.71 56.70
CA ARG A 217 33.10 -26.22 55.53
C ARG A 217 32.28 -25.11 54.88
N LEU A 218 31.53 -24.33 55.66
CA LEU A 218 30.79 -23.16 55.18
C LEU A 218 31.71 -22.15 54.49
N GLN A 219 32.84 -21.80 55.10
CA GLN A 219 33.80 -20.87 54.50
C GLN A 219 34.34 -21.36 53.15
N ARG A 220 34.65 -22.66 53.03
CA ARG A 220 35.07 -23.26 51.75
C ARG A 220 33.96 -23.16 50.70
N MET A 221 32.71 -23.45 51.06
CA MET A 221 31.58 -23.35 50.13
C MET A 221 31.36 -21.90 49.66
N THR A 222 31.44 -20.92 50.57
CA THR A 222 31.35 -19.50 50.22
C THR A 222 32.47 -19.07 49.27
N ASN A 223 33.71 -19.52 49.50
CA ASN A 223 34.83 -19.26 48.60
C ASN A 223 34.66 -19.92 47.23
N GLN A 224 34.13 -21.16 47.18
CA GLN A 224 33.85 -21.85 45.93
C GLN A 224 32.77 -21.12 45.13
N LEU A 225 31.71 -20.65 45.77
CA LEU A 225 30.67 -19.84 45.13
C LEU A 225 31.24 -18.56 44.53
N LYS A 226 32.08 -17.84 45.27
CA LYS A 226 32.77 -16.64 44.79
C LYS A 226 33.69 -16.92 43.59
N ASN A 227 34.45 -18.02 43.64
CA ASN A 227 35.35 -18.40 42.55
C ASN A 227 34.57 -18.80 41.29
N PHE A 228 33.44 -19.49 41.44
CA PHE A 228 32.53 -19.80 40.35
C PHE A 228 31.99 -18.52 39.69
N GLN A 229 31.60 -17.51 40.47
CA GLN A 229 31.19 -16.20 39.93
C GLN A 229 32.29 -15.51 39.12
N LYS A 230 33.55 -15.54 39.59
CA LYS A 230 34.68 -14.99 38.82
C LYS A 230 34.92 -15.73 37.50
N MET A 231 34.64 -17.03 37.45
CA MET A 231 34.68 -17.83 36.22
C MET A 231 33.57 -17.44 35.26
N GLU A 232 32.35 -17.25 35.77
CA GLU A 232 31.18 -16.87 34.99
C GLU A 232 31.30 -15.45 34.42
N SER A 233 31.90 -14.50 35.17
CA SER A 233 32.15 -13.12 34.70
C SER A 233 33.34 -12.97 33.75
N GLY A 234 34.11 -14.04 33.49
CA GLY A 234 35.32 -13.98 32.65
C GLY A 234 36.55 -13.34 33.32
N ASP A 235 36.50 -13.04 34.62
CA ASP A 235 37.58 -12.39 35.37
C ASP A 235 38.70 -13.35 35.83
N VAL A 236 38.70 -14.61 35.38
CA VAL A 236 39.75 -15.57 35.73
C VAL A 236 40.99 -15.32 34.89
N GLN A 237 41.91 -14.53 35.45
CA GLN A 237 43.25 -14.39 34.89
C GLN A 237 44.09 -15.64 35.21
N LEU A 238 44.44 -16.39 34.17
CA LEU A 238 45.43 -17.48 34.26
C LEU A 238 46.80 -16.90 34.62
N ARG A 239 47.30 -17.24 35.80
CA ARG A 239 48.68 -16.94 36.20
C ARG A 239 49.56 -18.15 35.90
N LEU A 240 50.25 -18.09 34.78
CA LEU A 240 51.23 -19.10 34.38
C LEU A 240 52.50 -18.95 35.24
N ALA A 241 52.92 -20.04 35.89
CA ALA A 241 54.18 -20.12 36.60
C ALA A 241 54.93 -21.38 36.14
N ARG A 242 56.26 -21.28 36.00
CA ARG A 242 57.12 -22.46 35.79
C ARG A 242 57.47 -23.06 37.15
N GLY A 243 57.15 -24.33 37.35
CA GLY A 243 57.44 -25.07 38.56
C GLY A 243 57.81 -26.51 38.25
N ASP A 244 58.55 -27.14 39.15
CA ASP A 244 58.88 -28.55 39.07
C ASP A 244 57.66 -29.41 39.46
N ILE A 245 57.13 -30.16 38.50
CA ILE A 245 55.98 -31.03 38.67
C ILE A 245 56.24 -32.11 39.74
N MET A 246 57.49 -32.59 39.87
CA MET A 246 57.84 -33.61 40.86
C MET A 246 57.79 -33.05 42.29
N LEU A 247 58.20 -31.80 42.49
CA LEU A 247 58.05 -31.10 43.78
C LEU A 247 56.58 -30.86 44.12
N PHE A 248 55.77 -30.46 43.13
CA PHE A 248 54.33 -30.21 43.34
C PHE A 248 53.56 -31.47 43.73
N ILE A 249 53.83 -32.61 43.08
CA ILE A 249 53.14 -33.87 43.38
C ILE A 249 53.53 -34.40 44.77
N ARG A 250 54.79 -34.20 45.20
CA ARG A 250 55.26 -34.61 46.54
C ARG A 250 54.62 -33.84 47.69
N ASP A 251 54.17 -32.60 47.47
CA ASP A 251 53.50 -31.79 48.48
C ASP A 251 51.99 -32.09 48.60
N ILE A 252 51.41 -32.82 47.64
CA ILE A 252 49.97 -33.10 47.58
C ILE A 252 49.61 -34.48 48.17
N VAL A 253 50.58 -35.41 48.19
CA VAL A 253 50.42 -36.79 48.68
C VAL A 253 51.07 -36.92 50.05
#